data_AF-A0AAU9LPE5-F1
#
_entry.id   AF-A0AAU9LPE5-F1
#
_cell.length_a   1.000
_cell.length_b   1.000
_cell.length_c   1.000
_cell.angle_alpha   90.00
_cell.angle_beta   90.00
_cell.angle_gamma   90.00
#
_symmetry.space_group_name_H-M   'P 1'
#
loop_
_entity.id
_entity.type
_entity.pdbx_description
1 polymer ?
#
loop_
_entity_poly.entity_id
_entity_poly.type
_entity_poly.pdbx_seq_one_letter_code
_entity_poly.pdbx_strand_id
1 'polypeptide(L)'
;MDGNGRIMKERDWWHLMKVLPFSDEFFLQFGLTTKPNLTRLQLTYNTRAPFRNRRNEYSTGGLNVLLSNCPALEHLDVVLHRLQPCDARIYPQIDEMIDPNVFSDDFFVALSDNCPQLGSLRIRKLGALSNSHKGYSAAVNAITDRGLAALWRAPRLTYIDIQDVRCSGNVILRFVSTDREYFQDKATRQIHFRELGVCFGEVVQRVLDDLARMPNKELVNRLTETPMVISLSSRQGYVFDRPWLVKMQRAFQARFTKRKLCFAVFGLKRDKDTDLYSSSRRSVEQEVIAQVMARAWIKAGVLRVGRLVLYTHKAVLDECLQNVLCKTGRRSSWIITNE
;
A
#
# COMPACT_ATOMS: atom_id res chain seq x y z
N MET A 1 -36.24 15.33 -0.11
CA MET A 1 -35.36 15.28 1.08
C MET A 1 -33.95 15.10 0.57
N ASP A 2 -33.23 16.21 0.51
CA ASP A 2 -31.95 16.35 -0.19
C ASP A 2 -30.80 15.73 0.60
N GLY A 3 -30.15 14.72 0.02
CA GLY A 3 -28.92 14.10 0.54
C GLY A 3 -27.74 14.45 -0.35
N ASN A 4 -27.41 15.75 -0.40
CA ASN A 4 -26.33 16.27 -1.23
C ASN A 4 -24.97 15.95 -0.57
N GLY A 5 -24.47 14.75 -0.80
CA GLY A 5 -23.13 14.31 -0.42
C GLY A 5 -22.07 15.08 -1.21
N ARG A 6 -21.75 16.30 -0.76
CA ARG A 6 -20.60 17.06 -1.28
C ARG A 6 -19.33 16.26 -1.01
N ILE A 7 -18.78 15.68 -2.06
CA ILE A 7 -17.36 15.38 -2.17
C ILE A 7 -16.63 16.71 -1.91
N MET A 8 -16.03 16.85 -0.73
CA MET A 8 -15.16 17.98 -0.42
C MET A 8 -14.05 18.02 -1.49
N LYS A 9 -14.09 19.05 -2.33
CA LYS A 9 -13.03 19.30 -3.31
C LYS A 9 -11.75 19.61 -2.56
N GLU A 10 -10.64 19.12 -3.08
CA GLU A 10 -9.24 19.30 -2.64
C GLU A 10 -8.80 20.77 -2.40
N ARG A 11 -9.70 21.74 -2.62
CA ARG A 11 -9.45 23.18 -2.50
C ARG A 11 -9.81 23.80 -1.15
N ASP A 12 -10.33 23.05 -0.18
CA ASP A 12 -10.69 23.62 1.14
C ASP A 12 -9.63 23.35 2.24
N TRP A 13 -8.49 22.74 1.89
CA TRP A 13 -7.42 22.36 2.83
C TRP A 13 -6.41 23.49 3.14
N TRP A 14 -6.53 24.65 2.51
CA TRP A 14 -5.46 25.67 2.49
C TRP A 14 -5.32 26.50 3.77
N HIS A 15 -6.23 26.39 4.74
CA HIS A 15 -6.27 27.37 5.83
C HIS A 15 -5.20 27.23 6.92
N LEU A 16 -4.29 26.25 6.87
CA LEU A 16 -3.15 26.17 7.82
C LEU A 16 -1.96 25.31 7.33
N MET A 17 -1.60 25.36 6.04
CA MET A 17 -0.33 24.75 5.60
C MET A 17 0.85 25.62 6.06
N LYS A 18 1.49 25.23 7.18
CA LYS A 18 2.74 25.84 7.63
C LYS A 18 3.92 25.08 7.05
N VAL A 19 4.85 25.80 6.41
CA VAL A 19 6.10 25.25 5.89
C VAL A 19 7.14 25.32 7.02
N LEU A 20 7.57 24.16 7.52
CA LEU A 20 8.42 24.03 8.72
C LEU A 20 9.65 23.16 8.42
N PRO A 21 10.80 23.40 9.09
CA PRO A 21 11.99 22.58 8.93
C PRO A 21 11.70 21.10 9.25
N PHE A 22 12.25 20.19 8.46
CA PHE A 22 12.17 18.76 8.73
C PHE A 22 13.45 18.32 9.44
N SER A 23 13.54 18.64 10.73
CA SER A 23 14.69 18.35 11.58
C SER A 23 14.28 17.96 13.00
N ASP A 24 15.12 17.18 13.68
CA ASP A 24 14.95 16.79 15.07
C ASP A 24 14.93 18.01 15.99
N GLU A 25 15.71 19.05 15.70
CA GLU A 25 15.63 20.31 16.45
C GLU A 25 14.22 20.88 16.44
N PHE A 26 13.58 20.93 15.27
CA PHE A 26 12.20 21.35 15.15
C PHE A 26 11.25 20.36 15.83
N PHE A 27 11.42 19.05 15.63
CA PHE A 27 10.54 18.03 16.21
C PHE A 27 10.58 18.02 17.73
N LEU A 28 11.75 18.21 18.33
CA LEU A 28 11.94 18.32 19.78
C LEU A 28 11.21 19.56 20.33
N GLN A 29 11.40 20.73 19.71
CA GLN A 29 10.71 21.96 20.12
C GLN A 29 9.19 21.84 19.93
N PHE A 30 8.75 21.25 18.82
CA PHE A 30 7.35 20.94 18.59
C PHE A 30 6.81 19.99 19.66
N GLY A 31 7.60 19.00 20.08
CA GLY A 31 7.24 18.04 21.12
C GLY A 31 7.24 18.59 22.56
N LEU A 32 7.61 19.86 22.79
CA LEU A 32 7.53 20.44 24.14
C LEU A 32 6.11 20.77 24.58
N THR A 33 5.16 20.85 23.65
CA THR A 33 3.76 21.18 23.96
C THR A 33 2.83 20.20 23.27
N THR A 34 1.80 19.74 23.98
CA THR A 34 0.78 18.86 23.42
C THR A 34 -0.10 19.62 22.43
N LYS A 35 -0.49 18.96 21.32
CA LYS A 35 -1.38 19.48 20.27
C LYS A 35 -2.72 18.75 20.37
N PRO A 36 -3.58 19.10 21.34
CA PRO A 36 -4.82 18.37 21.60
C PRO A 36 -5.84 18.46 20.45
N ASN A 37 -5.68 19.43 19.55
CA ASN A 37 -6.61 19.69 18.44
C ASN A 37 -6.02 19.36 17.05
N LEU A 38 -4.78 18.85 16.98
CA LEU A 38 -4.16 18.51 15.69
C LEU A 38 -4.65 17.13 15.23
N THR A 39 -5.67 17.13 14.38
CA THR A 39 -6.29 15.88 13.87
C THR A 39 -5.69 15.40 12.55
N ARG A 40 -4.98 16.26 11.82
CA ARG A 40 -4.41 15.92 10.51
C ARG A 40 -2.99 16.43 10.40
N LEU A 41 -2.08 15.54 10.03
CA LEU A 41 -0.68 15.85 9.79
C LEU A 41 -0.27 15.31 8.43
N GLN A 42 0.32 16.19 7.60
CA GLN A 42 0.93 15.80 6.35
C GLN A 42 2.41 16.16 6.37
N LEU A 43 3.26 15.17 6.14
CA LEU A 43 4.70 15.34 6.00
C LEU A 43 5.04 15.28 4.51
N THR A 44 5.32 16.43 3.91
CA THR A 44 5.66 16.53 2.49
C THR A 44 6.91 17.38 2.30
N TYR A 45 7.76 16.96 1.36
CA TYR A 45 8.85 17.81 0.89
C TYR A 45 8.30 18.98 0.09
N ASN A 46 8.87 20.17 0.30
CA ASN A 46 8.54 21.38 -0.44
C ASN A 46 9.84 21.96 -1.03
N THR A 47 9.97 21.89 -2.35
CA THR A 47 11.16 22.37 -3.09
C THR A 47 11.35 23.88 -3.00
N ARG A 48 10.30 24.61 -2.62
CA ARG A 48 10.30 26.07 -2.45
C ARG A 48 10.54 26.49 -1.00
N ALA A 49 10.75 25.55 -0.09
CA ALA A 49 11.04 25.89 1.29
C ALA A 49 12.41 26.60 1.39
N PRO A 50 12.54 27.62 2.26
CA PRO A 50 13.79 28.37 2.42
C PRO A 50 14.87 27.56 3.16
N PHE A 51 14.51 26.42 3.74
CA PHE A 51 15.40 25.52 4.46
C PHE A 51 15.76 24.29 3.63
N ARG A 52 17.02 23.87 3.74
CA ARG A 52 17.55 22.63 3.14
C ARG A 52 17.63 21.58 4.24
N ASN A 53 16.92 20.47 4.10
CA ASN A 53 17.00 19.38 5.07
C ASN A 53 18.20 18.47 4.72
N ARG A 54 19.07 18.18 5.70
CA ARG A 54 20.16 17.19 5.54
C ARG A 54 19.76 15.85 6.16
N ARG A 55 20.23 14.74 5.61
CA ARG A 55 19.89 13.38 6.10
C ARG A 55 20.22 13.13 7.58
N ASN A 56 21.19 13.84 8.14
CA ASN A 56 21.61 13.71 9.53
C ASN A 56 20.88 14.67 10.50
N GLU A 57 19.97 15.50 10.00
CA GLU A 57 19.24 16.47 10.82
C GLU A 57 17.92 15.93 11.34
N TYR A 58 17.48 14.75 10.88
CA TYR A 58 16.23 14.12 11.32
C TYR A 58 16.43 12.62 11.59
N SER A 59 15.64 12.09 12.52
CA SER A 59 15.68 10.69 12.91
C SER A 59 14.29 10.13 13.21
N THR A 60 14.19 8.81 13.31
CA THR A 60 12.98 8.16 13.86
C THR A 60 12.67 8.67 15.28
N GLY A 61 13.70 8.92 16.11
CA GLY A 61 13.52 9.42 17.46
C GLY A 61 12.85 10.79 17.52
N GLY A 62 13.29 11.74 16.70
CA GLY A 62 12.66 13.05 16.60
C GLY A 62 11.21 12.97 16.11
N LEU A 63 10.94 12.15 15.09
CA LEU A 63 9.57 11.91 14.62
C LEU A 63 8.68 11.29 15.72
N ASN A 64 9.22 10.39 16.53
CA ASN A 64 8.47 9.80 17.65
C ASN A 64 8.11 10.86 18.71
N VAL A 65 9.00 11.81 19.00
CA VAL A 65 8.72 12.96 19.89
C VAL A 65 7.64 13.87 19.30
N LEU A 66 7.62 14.04 17.99
CA LEU A 66 6.54 14.77 17.32
C LEU A 66 5.19 14.05 17.52
N LEU A 67 5.15 12.73 17.33
CA LEU A 67 3.93 11.94 17.45
C LEU A 67 3.41 11.84 18.89
N SER A 68 4.30 11.74 19.89
CA SER A 68 3.92 11.68 21.32
C SER A 68 3.12 12.88 21.80
N ASN A 69 3.17 13.98 21.06
CA ASN A 69 2.47 15.21 21.37
C ASN A 69 1.24 15.47 20.49
N CYS A 70 0.78 14.49 19.71
CA CYS A 70 -0.37 14.60 18.82
C CYS A 70 -1.48 13.58 19.17
N PRO A 71 -2.07 13.61 20.39
CA PRO A 71 -2.98 12.56 20.86
C PRO A 71 -4.30 12.48 20.08
N ALA A 72 -4.73 13.58 19.45
CA ALA A 72 -5.94 13.66 18.65
C ALA A 72 -5.70 13.38 17.16
N LEU A 73 -4.51 12.91 16.76
CA LEU A 73 -4.19 12.69 15.36
C LEU A 73 -5.06 11.57 14.77
N GLU A 74 -5.85 11.90 13.76
CA GLU A 74 -6.75 11.00 13.03
C GLU A 74 -6.19 10.61 11.66
N HIS A 75 -5.47 11.52 11.01
CA HIS A 75 -4.95 11.32 9.65
C HIS A 75 -3.48 11.69 9.55
N LEU A 76 -2.67 10.74 9.07
CA LEU A 76 -1.25 10.94 8.74
C LEU A 76 -1.00 10.62 7.26
N ASP A 77 -0.52 11.59 6.49
CA ASP A 77 -0.05 11.39 5.09
C ASP A 77 1.43 11.78 4.96
N VAL A 78 2.28 10.81 4.61
CA VAL A 78 3.70 11.00 4.36
C VAL A 78 3.95 10.90 2.87
N VAL A 79 4.51 11.97 2.31
CA VAL A 79 4.75 12.13 0.89
C VAL A 79 6.24 12.26 0.62
N LEU A 80 6.84 11.16 0.17
CA LEU A 80 8.25 11.04 -0.16
C LEU A 80 8.46 11.50 -1.61
N HIS A 81 8.88 12.75 -1.83
CA HIS A 81 9.19 13.23 -3.18
C HIS A 81 10.58 12.79 -3.62
N ARG A 82 10.71 12.35 -4.87
CA ARG A 82 11.99 12.35 -5.59
C ARG A 82 12.07 13.61 -6.43
N LEU A 83 13.06 14.46 -6.17
CA LEU A 83 13.44 15.53 -7.11
C LEU A 83 13.81 14.93 -8.46
N GLN A 84 13.51 15.65 -9.56
CA GLN A 84 13.92 15.18 -10.88
C GLN A 84 15.44 15.34 -11.06
N PRO A 85 16.10 14.48 -11.85
CA PRO A 85 17.55 14.52 -12.07
C PRO A 85 18.10 15.86 -12.61
N CYS A 86 17.23 16.72 -13.16
CA CYS A 86 17.59 18.04 -13.67
C CYS A 86 18.11 18.95 -12.55
N ASP A 87 17.54 18.84 -11.35
CA ASP A 87 17.87 19.67 -10.18
C ASP A 87 19.05 19.09 -9.39
N ALA A 88 19.27 17.78 -9.51
CA ALA A 88 20.33 17.02 -8.82
C ALA A 88 21.76 17.43 -9.23
N ARG A 89 21.95 17.82 -10.49
CA ARG A 89 23.28 18.23 -11.00
C ARG A 89 23.78 19.54 -10.40
N ILE A 90 22.89 20.34 -9.80
CA ILE A 90 23.21 21.67 -9.28
C ILE A 90 23.58 21.60 -7.78
N TYR A 91 23.08 20.60 -7.04
CA TYR A 91 23.32 20.47 -5.60
C TYR A 91 23.58 19.02 -5.14
N PRO A 92 24.80 18.47 -5.36
CA PRO A 92 25.12 17.07 -5.05
C PRO A 92 25.08 16.72 -3.55
N GLN A 93 25.08 17.71 -2.65
CA GLN A 93 24.97 17.51 -1.19
C GLN A 93 23.54 17.64 -0.63
N ILE A 94 22.52 17.94 -1.45
CA ILE A 94 21.13 17.96 -1.00
C ILE A 94 20.56 16.59 -1.31
N ASP A 95 20.21 15.85 -0.26
CA ASP A 95 19.52 14.60 -0.46
C ASP A 95 18.13 14.82 -1.05
N GLU A 96 17.93 14.21 -2.21
CA GLU A 96 16.77 14.40 -3.10
C GLU A 96 15.44 13.90 -2.52
N MET A 97 15.44 13.33 -1.30
CA MET A 97 14.29 12.69 -0.65
C MET A 97 14.54 12.57 0.86
N ILE A 98 13.48 12.71 1.67
CA ILE A 98 13.49 12.28 3.08
C ILE A 98 13.87 10.79 3.10
N ASP A 99 14.87 10.40 3.90
CA ASP A 99 15.29 9.01 4.01
C ASP A 99 14.08 8.15 4.45
N PRO A 100 13.57 7.22 3.63
CA PRO A 100 12.41 6.41 3.98
C PRO A 100 12.66 5.55 5.22
N ASN A 101 13.92 5.28 5.56
CA ASN A 101 14.28 4.44 6.69
C ASN A 101 13.92 5.06 8.05
N VAL A 102 13.65 6.37 8.10
CA VAL A 102 13.19 7.02 9.36
C VAL A 102 11.77 6.61 9.74
N PHE A 103 10.98 6.10 8.78
CA PHE A 103 9.66 5.52 8.99
C PHE A 103 9.76 4.00 9.25
N SER A 104 10.58 3.62 10.23
CA SER A 104 10.87 2.23 10.59
C SER A 104 9.79 1.58 11.45
N ASP A 105 9.99 0.33 11.87
CA ASP A 105 9.10 -0.33 12.84
C ASP A 105 8.91 0.47 14.13
N ASP A 106 9.96 1.12 14.65
CA ASP A 106 9.87 1.92 15.88
C ASP A 106 8.99 3.16 15.70
N PHE A 107 8.95 3.72 14.47
CA PHE A 107 8.01 4.77 14.12
C PHE A 107 6.56 4.29 14.20
N PHE A 108 6.26 3.10 13.66
CA PHE A 108 4.89 2.55 13.70
C PHE A 108 4.43 2.14 15.09
N VAL A 109 5.36 1.64 15.93
CA VAL A 109 5.08 1.39 17.35
C VAL A 109 4.76 2.70 18.07
N ALA A 110 5.59 3.73 17.91
CA ALA A 110 5.30 5.02 18.52
C ALA A 110 4.00 5.63 17.99
N LEU A 111 3.70 5.48 16.70
CA LEU A 111 2.45 5.96 16.10
C LEU A 111 1.22 5.25 16.69
N SER A 112 1.25 3.93 16.87
CA SER A 112 0.14 3.20 17.47
C SER A 112 -0.07 3.55 18.94
N ASP A 113 1.02 3.77 19.67
CA ASP A 113 0.98 4.00 21.12
C ASP A 113 0.55 5.43 21.46
N ASN A 114 0.98 6.41 20.66
CA ASN A 114 0.77 7.83 20.95
C ASN A 114 -0.45 8.45 20.24
N CYS A 115 -0.96 7.81 19.18
CA CYS A 115 -2.07 8.34 18.38
C CYS A 115 -3.27 7.38 18.41
N PRO A 116 -3.98 7.27 19.56
CA PRO A 116 -5.11 6.34 19.70
C PRO A 116 -6.30 6.68 18.77
N GLN A 117 -6.34 7.92 18.27
CA GLN A 117 -7.36 8.40 17.35
C GLN A 117 -7.06 8.13 15.88
N LEU A 118 -5.91 7.54 15.56
CA LEU A 118 -5.46 7.39 14.19
C LEU A 118 -6.41 6.49 13.38
N GLY A 119 -7.13 7.11 12.45
CA GLY A 119 -8.06 6.46 11.55
C GLY A 119 -7.48 6.14 10.17
N SER A 120 -6.50 6.93 9.74
CA SER A 120 -5.95 6.87 8.38
C SER A 120 -4.44 7.10 8.38
N LEU A 121 -3.72 6.17 7.76
CA LEU A 121 -2.28 6.26 7.52
C LEU A 121 -1.99 6.08 6.04
N ARG A 122 -1.20 7.01 5.48
CA ARG A 122 -0.69 6.92 4.12
C ARG A 122 0.80 7.23 4.08
N ILE A 123 1.58 6.39 3.42
CA ILE A 123 2.99 6.63 3.11
C ILE A 123 3.20 6.31 1.64
N ARG A 124 3.48 7.33 0.85
CA ARG A 124 3.53 7.25 -0.60
C ARG A 124 4.72 8.01 -1.16
N LYS A 125 5.18 7.55 -2.32
CA LYS A 125 6.29 8.17 -3.03
C LYS A 125 5.78 8.92 -4.26
N LEU A 126 6.15 10.19 -4.38
CA LEU A 126 5.88 11.03 -5.54
C LEU A 126 7.12 11.16 -6.42
N GLY A 127 6.90 11.21 -7.73
CA GLY A 127 7.94 11.27 -8.75
C GLY A 127 7.86 10.09 -9.71
N ALA A 128 8.20 10.33 -10.98
CA ALA A 128 8.34 9.26 -11.96
C ALA A 128 9.36 8.27 -11.40
N LEU A 129 8.95 7.03 -11.17
CA LEU A 129 9.89 5.98 -10.88
C LEU A 129 10.61 5.69 -12.18
N SER A 130 11.62 6.51 -12.44
CA SER A 130 12.55 6.32 -13.54
C SER A 130 12.95 4.85 -13.52
N ASN A 131 12.79 4.21 -14.66
CA ASN A 131 13.22 2.84 -14.97
C ASN A 131 14.75 2.65 -14.85
N SER A 132 15.45 3.60 -14.21
CA SER A 132 16.83 3.47 -13.76
C SER A 132 16.91 2.38 -12.70
N HIS A 133 17.14 1.16 -13.20
CA HIS A 133 17.32 -0.09 -12.47
C HIS A 133 18.51 -0.13 -11.49
N LYS A 134 19.20 0.96 -11.23
CA LYS A 134 20.44 0.94 -10.43
C LYS A 134 20.51 2.16 -9.52
N GLY A 135 20.25 1.96 -8.22
CA GLY A 135 20.78 2.89 -7.21
C GLY A 135 19.99 3.01 -5.92
N TYR A 136 18.65 2.98 -5.94
CA TYR A 136 17.86 3.37 -4.76
C TYR A 136 16.75 2.38 -4.41
N SER A 137 17.11 1.09 -4.35
CA SER A 137 16.29 0.01 -3.78
C SER A 137 16.68 -0.31 -2.32
N ALA A 138 17.35 0.61 -1.62
CA ALA A 138 17.78 0.43 -0.24
C ALA A 138 16.68 0.80 0.80
N ALA A 139 15.57 1.40 0.37
CA ALA A 139 14.42 1.73 1.25
C ALA A 139 13.61 0.50 1.69
N VAL A 140 13.97 -0.70 1.24
CA VAL A 140 13.14 -1.92 1.28
C VAL A 140 13.15 -2.64 2.64
N ASN A 141 13.85 -2.12 3.67
CA ASN A 141 14.07 -2.88 4.91
C ASN A 141 13.52 -2.28 6.20
N ALA A 142 13.06 -1.03 6.22
CA ALA A 142 12.70 -0.38 7.48
C ALA A 142 11.33 -0.79 8.04
N ILE A 143 10.39 -1.14 7.16
CA ILE A 143 9.03 -1.56 7.53
C ILE A 143 8.94 -3.07 7.43
N THR A 144 8.79 -3.72 8.59
CA THR A 144 8.67 -5.18 8.68
C THR A 144 7.33 -5.59 9.30
N ASP A 145 7.15 -6.90 9.50
CA ASP A 145 6.00 -7.45 10.22
C ASP A 145 5.82 -6.86 11.62
N ARG A 146 6.91 -6.41 12.29
CA ARG A 146 6.84 -5.81 13.63
C ARG A 146 6.09 -4.48 13.60
N GLY A 147 6.45 -3.56 12.71
CA GLY A 147 5.78 -2.26 12.57
C GLY A 147 4.34 -2.42 12.09
N LEU A 148 4.10 -3.32 11.13
CA LEU A 148 2.75 -3.63 10.65
C LEU A 148 1.87 -4.26 11.74
N ALA A 149 2.45 -5.08 12.63
CA ALA A 149 1.74 -5.63 13.77
C ALA A 149 1.38 -4.58 14.84
N ALA A 150 2.12 -3.46 14.90
CA ALA A 150 1.74 -2.32 15.74
C ALA A 150 0.52 -1.60 15.17
N LEU A 151 0.56 -1.28 13.86
CA LEU A 151 -0.58 -0.67 13.14
C LEU A 151 -1.86 -1.51 13.23
N TRP A 152 -1.69 -2.82 13.16
CA TRP A 152 -2.79 -3.76 13.32
C TRP A 152 -3.60 -3.56 14.61
N ARG A 153 -2.94 -3.21 15.71
CA ARG A 153 -3.53 -3.06 17.04
C ARG A 153 -4.14 -1.68 17.26
N ALA A 154 -3.96 -0.74 16.33
CA ALA A 154 -4.51 0.60 16.46
C ALA A 154 -6.05 0.56 16.35
N PRO A 155 -6.79 0.97 17.41
CA PRO A 155 -8.21 0.66 17.56
C PRO A 155 -9.12 1.37 16.56
N ARG A 156 -8.68 2.51 16.02
CA ARG A 156 -9.46 3.31 15.06
C ARG A 156 -8.92 3.22 13.63
N LEU A 157 -7.80 2.52 13.41
CA LEU A 157 -7.13 2.51 12.12
C LEU A 157 -7.90 1.66 11.09
N THR A 158 -8.60 2.36 10.22
CA THR A 158 -9.45 1.77 9.18
C THR A 158 -8.82 1.87 7.80
N TYR A 159 -7.99 2.89 7.55
CA TYR A 159 -7.32 3.10 6.27
C TYR A 159 -5.80 3.03 6.40
N ILE A 160 -5.17 2.13 5.64
CA ILE A 160 -3.72 1.97 5.54
C ILE A 160 -3.34 1.95 4.06
N ASP A 161 -2.44 2.83 3.64
CA ASP A 161 -1.90 2.84 2.27
C ASP A 161 -0.39 3.10 2.31
N ILE A 162 0.40 2.04 2.31
CA ILE A 162 1.86 2.09 2.45
C ILE A 162 2.52 1.52 1.19
N GLN A 163 3.46 2.28 0.65
CA GLN A 163 4.29 1.88 -0.47
C GLN A 163 5.66 1.36 0.00
N ASP A 164 6.25 0.45 -0.78
CA ASP A 164 7.57 -0.16 -0.56
C ASP A 164 7.65 -0.97 0.76
N VAL A 165 6.60 -1.74 1.06
CA VAL A 165 6.47 -2.55 2.29
C VAL A 165 7.11 -3.93 2.14
N ARG A 166 7.85 -4.37 3.17
CA ARG A 166 8.31 -5.75 3.30
C ARG A 166 7.49 -6.46 4.38
N CYS A 167 6.68 -7.43 3.97
CA CYS A 167 5.83 -8.18 4.89
C CYS A 167 5.82 -9.65 4.56
N SER A 168 5.51 -10.49 5.55
CA SER A 168 5.21 -11.90 5.36
C SER A 168 3.72 -12.13 5.16
N GLY A 169 3.36 -13.33 4.67
CA GLY A 169 1.95 -13.74 4.61
C GLY A 169 1.28 -13.76 6.00
N ASN A 170 2.03 -14.01 7.08
CA ASN A 170 1.47 -14.09 8.42
C ASN A 170 0.87 -12.75 8.88
N VAL A 171 1.49 -11.62 8.55
CA VAL A 171 0.94 -10.32 8.93
C VAL A 171 -0.34 -10.02 8.17
N ILE A 172 -0.44 -10.42 6.89
CA ILE A 172 -1.67 -10.30 6.11
C ILE A 172 -2.78 -11.17 6.68
N LEU A 173 -2.46 -12.40 7.07
CA LEU A 173 -3.40 -13.31 7.72
C LEU A 173 -3.89 -12.77 9.06
N ARG A 174 -2.99 -12.14 9.83
CA ARG A 174 -3.39 -11.35 11.01
C ARG A 174 -4.39 -10.30 10.57
N PHE A 175 -4.09 -9.48 9.56
CA PHE A 175 -4.99 -8.45 9.04
C PHE A 175 -6.42 -8.95 8.69
N VAL A 176 -6.53 -10.17 8.17
CA VAL A 176 -7.81 -10.82 7.86
C VAL A 176 -8.58 -11.28 9.11
N SER A 177 -7.85 -11.57 10.19
CA SER A 177 -8.33 -12.32 11.34
C SER A 177 -8.59 -11.47 12.60
N THR A 178 -8.84 -10.14 12.50
CA THR A 178 -8.96 -9.33 13.73
C THR A 178 -10.15 -9.73 14.54
N ASP A 179 -9.94 -9.78 15.85
CA ASP A 179 -11.05 -9.82 16.78
C ASP A 179 -11.90 -8.55 16.71
N ARG A 180 -13.20 -8.77 16.90
CA ARG A 180 -14.22 -7.73 16.97
C ARG A 180 -14.02 -6.77 18.13
N GLU A 181 -13.34 -7.23 19.18
CA GLU A 181 -13.23 -6.51 20.45
C GLU A 181 -12.43 -5.20 20.33
N TYR A 182 -11.58 -5.07 19.31
CA TYR A 182 -10.73 -3.88 19.12
C TYR A 182 -11.40 -2.77 18.31
N PHE A 183 -12.45 -3.06 17.55
CA PHE A 183 -13.08 -2.10 16.64
C PHE A 183 -14.48 -1.75 17.13
N GLN A 184 -14.60 -0.56 17.75
CA GLN A 184 -15.88 -0.07 18.27
C GLN A 184 -16.86 0.32 17.15
N ASP A 185 -16.34 0.65 15.97
CA ASP A 185 -17.14 1.09 14.82
C ASP A 185 -17.24 0.04 13.73
N LYS A 186 -18.43 -0.09 13.12
CA LYS A 186 -18.69 -0.91 11.92
C LYS A 186 -18.04 -0.33 10.64
N ALA A 187 -16.98 0.45 10.80
CA ALA A 187 -16.31 1.12 9.71
C ALA A 187 -15.62 0.11 8.80
N THR A 188 -15.69 0.41 7.51
CA THR A 188 -15.01 -0.37 6.48
C THR A 188 -13.50 -0.25 6.63
N ARG A 189 -12.79 -1.39 6.61
CA ARG A 189 -11.31 -1.42 6.61
C ARG A 189 -10.74 -1.53 5.20
N GLN A 190 -9.79 -0.66 4.88
CA GLN A 190 -9.11 -0.59 3.60
C GLN A 190 -7.60 -0.60 3.83
N ILE A 191 -6.95 -1.69 3.39
CA ILE A 191 -5.51 -1.88 3.60
C ILE A 191 -4.87 -2.07 2.23
N HIS A 192 -3.91 -1.22 1.91
CA HIS A 192 -3.20 -1.19 0.65
C HIS A 192 -1.70 -1.27 0.92
N PHE A 193 -1.10 -2.40 0.53
CA PHE A 193 0.35 -2.56 0.50
C PHE A 193 0.80 -2.56 -0.95
N ARG A 194 1.62 -1.57 -1.29
CA ARG A 194 2.13 -1.35 -2.66
C ARG A 194 3.60 -1.64 -2.73
N GLU A 195 4.04 -2.11 -3.88
CA GLU A 195 5.44 -2.44 -4.17
C GLU A 195 6.06 -3.43 -3.17
N LEU A 196 5.41 -4.59 -2.97
CA LEU A 196 6.00 -5.69 -2.18
C LEU A 196 7.29 -6.26 -2.79
N GLY A 197 7.65 -5.83 -4.00
CA GLY A 197 8.88 -6.21 -4.69
C GLY A 197 9.00 -7.73 -4.85
N VAL A 198 10.15 -8.26 -4.44
CA VAL A 198 10.51 -9.68 -4.55
C VAL A 198 9.67 -10.59 -3.64
N CYS A 199 9.11 -10.05 -2.54
CA CYS A 199 8.31 -10.83 -1.59
C CYS A 199 6.87 -11.08 -2.08
N PHE A 200 6.42 -10.38 -3.13
CA PHE A 200 5.02 -10.43 -3.58
C PHE A 200 4.53 -11.86 -3.86
N GLY A 201 5.32 -12.66 -4.58
CA GLY A 201 4.95 -14.04 -4.92
C GLY A 201 4.75 -14.92 -3.69
N GLU A 202 5.75 -14.94 -2.81
CA GLU A 202 5.74 -15.73 -1.57
C GLU A 202 4.57 -15.33 -0.65
N VAL A 203 4.35 -14.03 -0.46
CA VAL A 203 3.26 -13.51 0.37
C VAL A 203 1.90 -13.95 -0.18
N VAL A 204 1.67 -13.80 -1.48
CA VAL A 204 0.40 -14.20 -2.11
C VAL A 204 0.18 -15.70 -2.03
N GLN A 205 1.21 -16.52 -2.31
CA GLN A 205 1.11 -17.97 -2.20
C GLN A 205 0.73 -18.36 -0.77
N ARG A 206 1.48 -17.88 0.22
CA ARG A 206 1.23 -18.22 1.62
C ARG A 206 -0.15 -17.79 2.10
N VAL A 207 -0.57 -16.57 1.77
CA VAL A 207 -1.90 -16.06 2.16
C VAL A 207 -3.02 -16.92 1.55
N LEU A 208 -2.94 -17.26 0.27
CA LEU A 208 -3.97 -18.06 -0.38
C LEU A 208 -3.96 -19.52 0.09
N ASP A 209 -2.79 -20.14 0.24
CA ASP A 209 -2.69 -21.51 0.74
C ASP A 209 -3.20 -21.63 2.18
N ASP A 210 -2.81 -20.72 3.08
CA ASP A 210 -3.21 -20.77 4.49
C ASP A 210 -4.72 -20.52 4.61
N LEU A 211 -5.28 -19.51 3.94
CA LEU A 211 -6.72 -19.26 3.94
C LEU A 211 -7.51 -20.43 3.33
N ALA A 212 -6.96 -21.12 2.33
CA ALA A 212 -7.59 -22.31 1.75
C ALA A 212 -7.56 -23.51 2.71
N ARG A 213 -6.48 -23.67 3.51
CA ARG A 213 -6.23 -24.85 4.36
C ARG A 213 -6.68 -24.74 5.80
N MET A 214 -6.84 -23.55 6.37
CA MET A 214 -7.16 -23.37 7.81
C MET A 214 -8.38 -24.20 8.27
N PRO A 215 -8.61 -24.49 9.55
CA PRO A 215 -9.87 -25.10 9.98
C PRO A 215 -11.05 -24.12 9.85
N ASN A 216 -12.23 -24.59 9.42
CA ASN A 216 -13.39 -23.69 9.21
C ASN A 216 -13.87 -23.05 10.53
N LYS A 217 -13.80 -23.78 11.65
CA LYS A 217 -14.18 -23.28 12.98
C LYS A 217 -13.28 -22.14 13.46
N GLU A 218 -11.98 -22.25 13.23
CA GLU A 218 -10.99 -21.24 13.64
C GLU A 218 -11.12 -19.96 12.80
N LEU A 219 -11.38 -20.12 11.50
CA LEU A 219 -11.48 -18.99 10.60
C LEU A 219 -12.84 -18.28 10.67
N VAL A 220 -13.96 -19.00 10.87
CA VAL A 220 -15.29 -18.37 11.01
C VAL A 220 -15.38 -17.53 12.27
N ASN A 221 -14.70 -17.94 13.35
CA ASN A 221 -14.60 -17.13 14.57
C ASN A 221 -13.70 -15.91 14.38
N ARG A 222 -12.65 -16.03 13.55
CA ARG A 222 -11.65 -14.97 13.32
C ARG A 222 -11.99 -13.99 12.20
N LEU A 223 -12.82 -14.37 11.24
CA LEU A 223 -13.18 -13.50 10.14
C LEU A 223 -14.05 -12.36 10.68
N THR A 224 -13.56 -11.15 10.47
CA THR A 224 -14.27 -9.95 10.82
C THR A 224 -15.63 -9.91 10.10
N GLU A 225 -16.70 -9.61 10.83
CA GLU A 225 -17.97 -9.20 10.21
C GLU A 225 -17.87 -7.79 9.61
N THR A 226 -16.82 -7.06 9.96
CA THR A 226 -16.57 -5.72 9.43
C THR A 226 -16.26 -5.79 7.94
N PRO A 227 -16.88 -4.95 7.11
CA PRO A 227 -16.51 -4.85 5.71
C PRO A 227 -15.02 -4.51 5.57
N MET A 228 -14.31 -5.27 4.75
CA MET A 228 -12.86 -5.17 4.60
C MET A 228 -12.42 -5.41 3.15
N VAL A 229 -11.39 -4.66 2.74
CA VAL A 229 -10.58 -4.88 1.53
C VAL A 229 -9.08 -4.82 1.89
N ILE A 230 -8.33 -5.82 1.47
CA ILE A 230 -6.86 -5.85 1.51
C ILE A 230 -6.34 -5.96 0.08
N SER A 231 -5.51 -5.02 -0.33
CA SER A 231 -4.91 -4.96 -1.67
C SER A 231 -3.40 -5.05 -1.56
N LEU A 232 -2.82 -6.12 -2.09
CA LEU A 232 -1.38 -6.32 -2.21
C LEU A 232 -0.98 -6.09 -3.66
N SER A 233 0.08 -5.32 -3.92
CA SER A 233 0.53 -5.06 -5.28
C SER A 233 2.04 -4.99 -5.44
N SER A 234 2.51 -5.34 -6.62
CA SER A 234 3.91 -5.22 -7.05
C SER A 234 3.95 -4.90 -8.54
N ARG A 235 4.70 -3.86 -8.93
CA ARG A 235 4.89 -3.53 -10.35
C ARG A 235 5.61 -4.61 -11.13
N GLN A 236 6.55 -5.29 -10.49
CA GLN A 236 7.22 -6.42 -11.12
C GLN A 236 6.26 -7.61 -11.24
N GLY A 237 5.28 -7.69 -10.34
CA GLY A 237 4.35 -8.80 -10.25
C GLY A 237 5.07 -10.12 -10.00
N TYR A 238 4.34 -11.22 -10.15
CA TYR A 238 4.87 -12.57 -10.02
C TYR A 238 4.12 -13.53 -10.94
N VAL A 239 4.83 -14.53 -11.44
CA VAL A 239 4.28 -15.53 -12.37
C VAL A 239 3.73 -16.70 -11.57
N PHE A 240 2.42 -16.90 -11.61
CA PHE A 240 1.73 -18.00 -10.97
C PHE A 240 1.30 -19.06 -11.98
N ASP A 241 1.28 -20.32 -11.56
CA ASP A 241 0.63 -21.37 -12.32
C ASP A 241 -0.91 -21.16 -12.31
N ARG A 242 -1.52 -21.19 -13.49
CA ARG A 242 -2.96 -20.94 -13.67
C ARG A 242 -3.80 -22.08 -13.09
N PRO A 243 -3.48 -23.37 -13.32
CA PRO A 243 -4.05 -24.49 -12.56
C PRO A 243 -4.03 -24.27 -11.04
N TRP A 244 -2.91 -23.80 -10.48
CA TRP A 244 -2.83 -23.46 -9.05
C TRP A 244 -3.81 -22.34 -8.65
N LEU A 245 -3.88 -21.24 -9.40
CA LEU A 245 -4.84 -20.16 -9.13
C LEU A 245 -6.30 -20.64 -9.19
N VAL A 246 -6.63 -21.50 -10.17
CA VAL A 246 -7.97 -22.11 -10.30
C VAL A 246 -8.26 -23.04 -9.12
N LYS A 247 -7.26 -23.81 -8.66
CA LYS A 247 -7.37 -24.67 -7.46
C LYS A 247 -7.65 -23.82 -6.22
N MET A 248 -6.90 -22.73 -6.00
CA MET A 248 -7.14 -21.81 -4.89
C MET A 248 -8.53 -21.19 -4.96
N GLN A 249 -8.97 -20.79 -6.15
CA GLN A 249 -10.30 -20.23 -6.34
C GLN A 249 -11.40 -21.23 -5.96
N ARG A 250 -11.30 -22.48 -6.41
CA ARG A 250 -12.26 -23.54 -6.05
C ARG A 250 -12.25 -23.81 -4.55
N ALA A 251 -11.07 -23.85 -3.93
CA ALA A 251 -10.94 -24.02 -2.48
C ALA A 251 -11.63 -22.89 -1.71
N PHE A 252 -11.43 -21.62 -2.11
CA PHE A 252 -12.12 -20.48 -1.51
C PHE A 252 -13.64 -20.54 -1.71
N GLN A 253 -14.12 -20.92 -2.90
CA GLN A 253 -15.55 -21.03 -3.18
C GLN A 253 -16.23 -22.13 -2.34
N ALA A 254 -15.58 -23.29 -2.22
CA ALA A 254 -16.07 -24.39 -1.40
C ALA A 254 -16.11 -24.02 0.08
N ARG A 255 -15.16 -23.19 0.52
CA ARG A 255 -14.99 -22.82 1.92
C ARG A 255 -15.86 -21.63 2.35
N PHE A 256 -15.88 -20.57 1.55
CA PHE A 256 -16.60 -19.32 1.81
C PHE A 256 -17.92 -19.26 1.04
N THR A 257 -18.78 -20.26 1.24
CA THR A 257 -20.05 -20.43 0.51
C THR A 257 -21.00 -19.23 0.64
N LYS A 258 -20.97 -18.53 1.78
CA LYS A 258 -21.71 -17.28 2.02
C LYS A 258 -21.00 -16.02 1.51
N ARG A 259 -19.95 -16.15 0.70
CA ARG A 259 -19.09 -15.06 0.19
C ARG A 259 -18.53 -14.15 1.29
N LYS A 260 -18.28 -14.70 2.48
CA LYS A 260 -17.71 -13.93 3.61
C LYS A 260 -16.32 -13.38 3.29
N LEU A 261 -15.55 -14.10 2.47
CA LEU A 261 -14.26 -13.67 1.98
C LEU A 261 -14.09 -14.15 0.54
N CYS A 262 -13.64 -13.25 -0.30
CA CYS A 262 -13.34 -13.48 -1.70
C CYS A 262 -11.94 -12.94 -1.99
N PHE A 263 -11.34 -13.42 -3.08
CA PHE A 263 -10.13 -12.81 -3.63
C PHE A 263 -10.28 -12.58 -5.12
N ALA A 264 -9.58 -11.58 -5.64
CA ALA A 264 -9.40 -11.34 -7.06
C ALA A 264 -7.91 -11.08 -7.35
N VAL A 265 -7.41 -11.67 -8.43
CA VAL A 265 -6.06 -11.41 -8.93
C VAL A 265 -6.13 -10.63 -10.23
N PHE A 266 -5.27 -9.64 -10.36
CA PHE A 266 -5.19 -8.79 -11.54
C PHE A 266 -3.84 -9.01 -12.20
N GLY A 267 -3.89 -9.41 -13.48
CA GLY A 267 -2.70 -9.49 -14.30
C GLY A 267 -2.04 -8.13 -14.43
N LEU A 268 -0.71 -8.09 -14.49
CA LEU A 268 -0.04 -6.90 -15.01
C LEU A 268 -0.49 -6.76 -16.46
N LYS A 269 -1.05 -5.59 -16.79
CA LYS A 269 -1.22 -5.21 -18.19
C LYS A 269 0.16 -5.37 -18.81
N ARG A 270 0.28 -6.07 -19.95
CA ARG A 270 1.54 -6.00 -20.71
C ARG A 270 1.87 -4.52 -20.81
N ASP A 271 3.06 -4.14 -20.34
CA ASP A 271 3.48 -2.78 -20.52
C ASP A 271 3.28 -2.46 -21.99
N LYS A 272 2.41 -1.48 -22.24
CA LYS A 272 2.39 -0.76 -23.50
C LYS A 272 3.72 -0.01 -23.72
N ASP A 273 4.76 -0.26 -22.92
CA ASP A 273 6.15 0.03 -23.25
C ASP A 273 6.66 -0.77 -24.46
N THR A 274 5.85 -1.66 -25.05
CA THR A 274 6.09 -2.11 -26.43
C THR A 274 5.61 -1.07 -27.46
N ASP A 275 4.57 -0.29 -27.15
CA ASP A 275 3.94 0.65 -28.07
C ASP A 275 4.40 2.11 -27.90
N LEU A 276 4.80 2.52 -26.69
CA LEU A 276 5.21 3.91 -26.37
C LEU A 276 6.71 4.17 -26.49
N TYR A 277 7.52 3.14 -26.79
CA TYR A 277 8.90 3.28 -27.25
C TYR A 277 9.06 3.01 -28.76
N SER A 278 7.98 3.20 -29.54
CA SER A 278 7.99 3.05 -31.00
C SER A 278 8.77 4.14 -31.76
N SER A 279 9.53 5.02 -31.08
CA SER A 279 10.48 5.94 -31.72
C SER A 279 11.95 5.57 -31.51
N SER A 280 12.27 4.52 -30.76
CA SER A 280 13.64 4.01 -30.63
C SER A 280 13.69 2.55 -31.09
N ARG A 281 14.40 2.30 -32.19
CA ARG A 281 14.60 1.00 -32.85
C ARG A 281 14.94 -0.11 -31.83
N ARG A 282 13.95 -0.87 -31.38
CA ARG A 282 14.20 -2.24 -30.91
C ARG A 282 14.69 -3.04 -32.11
N SER A 283 15.70 -3.88 -31.91
CA SER A 283 16.10 -4.81 -32.97
C SER A 283 14.93 -5.78 -33.23
N VAL A 284 14.76 -6.19 -34.49
CA VAL A 284 13.73 -7.16 -34.91
C VAL A 284 13.74 -8.41 -34.01
N GLU A 285 14.92 -8.80 -33.53
CA GLU A 285 15.11 -9.91 -32.59
C GLU A 285 14.44 -9.69 -31.23
N GLN A 286 14.52 -8.48 -30.64
CA GLN A 286 13.90 -8.19 -29.35
C GLN A 286 12.37 -8.22 -29.42
N GLU A 287 11.80 -7.81 -30.56
CA GLU A 287 10.37 -7.84 -30.79
C GLU A 287 9.87 -9.29 -31.00
N VAL A 288 10.63 -10.10 -31.74
CA VAL A 288 10.34 -11.54 -31.89
C VAL A 288 10.47 -12.26 -30.54
N ILE A 289 11.48 -11.98 -29.73
CA ILE A 289 11.64 -12.58 -28.39
C ILE A 289 10.47 -12.18 -27.48
N ALA A 290 10.09 -10.90 -27.46
CA ALA A 290 8.95 -10.43 -26.67
C ALA A 290 7.64 -11.09 -27.12
N GLN A 291 7.40 -11.21 -28.44
CA GLN A 291 6.24 -11.90 -28.99
C GLN A 291 6.25 -13.41 -28.72
N VAL A 292 7.41 -14.06 -28.77
CA VAL A 292 7.57 -15.49 -28.45
C VAL A 292 7.32 -15.73 -26.97
N MET A 293 7.86 -14.90 -26.07
CA MET A 293 7.59 -15.00 -24.62
C MET A 293 6.12 -14.71 -24.30
N ALA A 294 5.54 -13.70 -24.95
CA ALA A 294 4.13 -13.36 -24.88
C ALA A 294 3.20 -14.52 -25.29
N ARG A 295 3.52 -15.20 -26.40
CA ARG A 295 2.77 -16.36 -26.90
C ARG A 295 3.03 -17.61 -26.05
N ALA A 296 4.25 -17.77 -25.54
CA ALA A 296 4.60 -18.84 -24.61
C ALA A 296 3.82 -18.70 -23.30
N TRP A 297 3.63 -17.50 -22.75
CA TRP A 297 2.88 -17.31 -21.52
C TRP A 297 1.39 -17.66 -21.63
N ILE A 298 0.75 -17.35 -22.78
CA ILE A 298 -0.65 -17.72 -23.03
C ILE A 298 -0.79 -19.24 -23.23
N LYS A 299 0.22 -19.90 -23.81
CA LYS A 299 0.22 -21.36 -24.02
C LYS A 299 0.71 -22.17 -22.80
N ALA A 300 1.54 -21.59 -21.93
CA ALA A 300 2.24 -22.31 -20.86
C ALA A 300 1.45 -22.44 -19.54
N GLY A 301 0.16 -22.06 -19.54
CA GLY A 301 -0.66 -22.23 -18.34
C GLY A 301 -0.22 -21.36 -17.15
N VAL A 302 0.53 -20.27 -17.38
CA VAL A 302 0.99 -19.36 -16.32
C VAL A 302 0.35 -17.98 -16.46
N LEU A 303 0.30 -17.22 -15.36
CA LEU A 303 -0.25 -15.88 -15.30
C LEU A 303 0.64 -14.95 -14.48
N ARG A 304 1.07 -13.83 -15.07
CA ARG A 304 1.78 -12.77 -14.34
C ARG A 304 0.78 -11.86 -13.61
N VAL A 305 0.69 -12.02 -12.29
CA VAL A 305 -0.19 -11.24 -11.42
C VAL A 305 0.59 -10.06 -10.85
N GLY A 306 0.03 -8.85 -10.91
CA GLY A 306 0.59 -7.64 -10.30
C GLY A 306 -0.12 -7.19 -9.03
N ARG A 307 -1.36 -7.68 -8.81
CA ARG A 307 -2.16 -7.28 -7.67
C ARG A 307 -3.08 -8.41 -7.22
N LEU A 308 -3.12 -8.63 -5.91
CA LEU A 308 -4.11 -9.46 -5.21
C LEU A 308 -5.03 -8.53 -4.42
N VAL A 309 -6.33 -8.77 -4.48
CA VAL A 309 -7.33 -8.09 -3.66
C VAL A 309 -8.13 -9.13 -2.90
N LEU A 310 -8.06 -9.12 -1.57
CA LEU A 310 -8.95 -9.86 -0.67
C LEU A 310 -10.09 -8.94 -0.25
N TYR A 311 -11.33 -9.42 -0.22
CA TYR A 311 -12.47 -8.61 0.17
C TYR A 311 -13.65 -9.41 0.69
N THR A 312 -14.46 -8.79 1.53
CA THR A 312 -15.65 -9.38 2.15
C THR A 312 -16.91 -9.16 1.31
N HIS A 313 -17.14 -7.93 0.84
CA HIS A 313 -18.29 -7.57 0.01
C HIS A 313 -17.88 -6.69 -1.17
N LYS A 314 -18.58 -6.82 -2.30
CA LYS A 314 -18.32 -5.99 -3.50
C LYS A 314 -18.50 -4.50 -3.24
N ALA A 315 -19.45 -4.13 -2.38
CA ALA A 315 -19.73 -2.74 -2.01
C ALA A 315 -18.55 -2.04 -1.33
N VAL A 316 -17.57 -2.80 -0.83
CA VAL A 316 -16.37 -2.27 -0.16
C VAL A 316 -15.29 -1.86 -1.17
N LEU A 317 -15.36 -2.41 -2.37
CA LEU A 317 -14.39 -2.12 -3.42
C LEU A 317 -14.63 -0.73 -3.98
N ASP A 318 -13.58 -0.08 -4.46
CA ASP A 318 -13.74 1.16 -5.22
C ASP A 318 -14.55 0.93 -6.51
N GLU A 319 -15.17 2.00 -7.01
CA GLU A 319 -16.06 1.93 -8.17
C GLU A 319 -15.37 1.33 -9.41
N CYS A 320 -14.07 1.59 -9.58
CA CYS A 320 -13.28 1.03 -10.68
C CYS A 320 -13.19 -0.49 -10.57
N LEU A 321 -12.81 -1.02 -9.40
CA LEU A 321 -12.76 -2.45 -9.13
C LEU A 321 -14.13 -3.11 -9.23
N GLN A 322 -15.18 -2.46 -8.72
CA GLN A 322 -16.56 -2.95 -8.87
C GLN A 322 -16.92 -3.08 -10.34
N ASN A 323 -16.64 -2.07 -11.15
CA ASN A 323 -16.91 -2.06 -12.59
C ASN A 323 -16.12 -3.16 -13.32
N VAL A 324 -14.82 -3.33 -13.02
CA VAL A 324 -14.00 -4.39 -13.61
C VAL A 324 -14.57 -5.77 -13.25
N LEU A 325 -14.96 -5.99 -11.99
CA LEU A 325 -15.54 -7.25 -11.53
C LEU A 325 -16.98 -7.50 -11.98
N CYS A 326 -17.71 -6.47 -12.43
CA CYS A 326 -19.05 -6.62 -13.00
C CYS A 326 -18.98 -6.90 -14.51
N LYS A 327 -18.05 -6.26 -15.23
CA LYS A 327 -17.85 -6.46 -16.68
C LYS A 327 -17.40 -7.87 -17.04
N THR A 328 -16.70 -8.56 -16.15
CA THR A 328 -16.29 -9.97 -16.35
C THR A 328 -17.43 -10.98 -16.27
N GLY A 329 -18.68 -10.53 -16.17
CA GLY A 329 -19.86 -11.13 -16.80
C GLY A 329 -19.93 -12.66 -16.82
N ARG A 330 -20.66 -13.23 -15.84
CA ARG A 330 -21.21 -14.60 -15.82
C ARG A 330 -20.27 -15.79 -15.66
N ARG A 331 -18.95 -15.64 -15.80
CA ARG A 331 -18.02 -16.69 -15.34
C ARG A 331 -17.41 -16.22 -14.03
N SER A 332 -17.44 -17.09 -13.03
CA SER A 332 -16.80 -16.89 -11.73
C SER A 332 -15.27 -16.78 -11.84
N SER A 333 -14.71 -16.15 -12.86
CA SER A 333 -13.27 -15.96 -13.02
C SER A 333 -12.88 -14.72 -12.22
N TRP A 334 -12.37 -14.97 -11.01
CA TRP A 334 -11.74 -13.98 -10.15
C TRP A 334 -10.28 -13.73 -10.56
N ILE A 335 -9.92 -14.24 -11.73
CA ILE A 335 -8.68 -14.05 -12.44
C ILE A 335 -8.98 -13.05 -13.54
N ILE A 336 -8.64 -11.79 -13.30
CA ILE A 336 -8.84 -10.71 -14.26
C ILE A 336 -7.53 -10.53 -15.03
N THR A 337 -7.52 -11.03 -16.26
CA THR A 337 -6.53 -10.63 -17.26
C THR A 337 -7.00 -9.32 -17.87
N ASN A 338 -6.22 -8.24 -17.74
CA ASN A 338 -6.42 -7.08 -18.58
C ASN A 338 -6.07 -7.53 -20.01
N GLU A 339 -7.07 -7.79 -20.84
CA GLU A 339 -6.90 -7.93 -22.28
C GLU A 339 -6.43 -6.61 -22.91
#